data_AF-A0A4S2GF85-F1
#
_entry.id   AF-A0A4S2GF85-F1
#
_cell.length_a   1.000
_cell.length_b   1.000
_cell.length_c   1.000
_cell.angle_alpha   90.00
_cell.angle_beta   90.00
_cell.angle_gamma   90.00
#
_symmetry.space_group_name_H-M   'P 1'
#
loop_
_entity.id
_entity.type
_entity.pdbx_description
1 polymer ?
#
loop_
_entity_poly.entity_id
_entity_poly.type
_entity_poly.pdbx_seq_one_letter_code
_entity_poly.pdbx_strand_id
1 'polypeptide(L)'
;MRYTEKDIRNIPLTEFMAALGEKPVKSFEDMKLYYAPQRDDPEPMLVVNTSTNKWYDYATDQTGDIIDLAALKMNPALYMNPHDFILKYMNEYEQGKELSAMVRRPQQPTIINLDIKKVKLTDFMKALGQEHPVAADGNLRIYNVPYDANPGPTMVINTETNLWRDTKSGAYGGIYDLAYELTGSCNMSELNRYISSEMSVLEKSKDKEQNTEPDKQEQEPDKPQRKMRL
;
A
#
# COMPACT_ATOMS: atom_id res chain seq x y z
N MET A 1 -1.46 -12.43 -13.26
CA MET A 1 -1.96 -13.71 -13.86
C MET A 1 -1.46 -14.89 -13.01
N ARG A 2 -1.98 -16.11 -13.13
CA ARG A 2 -1.43 -17.27 -12.41
C ARG A 2 -1.30 -18.47 -13.35
N TYR A 3 -0.09 -18.99 -13.47
CA TYR A 3 0.22 -20.18 -14.27
C TYR A 3 -0.23 -21.45 -13.57
N THR A 4 -0.69 -22.39 -14.38
CA THR A 4 -1.10 -23.76 -14.03
C THR A 4 -0.33 -24.76 -14.87
N GLU A 5 -0.43 -26.04 -14.54
CA GLU A 5 0.29 -27.11 -15.24
C GLU A 5 0.01 -27.14 -16.75
N LYS A 6 -1.21 -26.78 -17.18
CA LYS A 6 -1.59 -26.72 -18.60
C LYS A 6 -0.84 -25.65 -19.38
N ASP A 7 -0.32 -24.64 -18.68
CA ASP A 7 0.34 -23.50 -19.29
C ASP A 7 1.82 -23.79 -19.57
N ILE A 8 2.44 -24.71 -18.82
CA ILE A 8 3.91 -24.94 -18.78
C ILE A 8 4.54 -25.02 -20.17
N ARG A 9 3.98 -25.84 -21.07
CA ARG A 9 4.56 -26.05 -22.41
C ARG A 9 4.54 -24.81 -23.30
N ASN A 10 3.67 -23.85 -22.99
CA ASN A 10 3.51 -22.61 -23.74
C ASN A 10 4.25 -21.43 -23.09
N ILE A 11 4.86 -21.62 -21.92
CA ILE A 11 5.65 -20.58 -21.28
C ILE A 11 6.91 -20.35 -22.13
N PRO A 12 7.18 -19.10 -22.58
CA PRO A 12 8.41 -18.80 -23.29
C PRO A 12 9.62 -19.08 -22.39
N LEU A 13 10.61 -19.82 -22.89
CA LEU A 13 11.87 -20.07 -22.20
C LEU A 13 12.52 -18.76 -21.75
N THR A 14 12.39 -17.70 -22.55
CA THR A 14 12.94 -16.38 -22.20
C THR A 14 12.27 -15.75 -20.98
N GLU A 15 10.97 -15.97 -20.78
CA GLU A 15 10.26 -15.54 -19.55
C GLU A 15 10.67 -16.40 -18.36
N PHE A 16 10.83 -17.71 -18.56
CA PHE A 16 11.32 -18.60 -17.51
C PHE A 16 12.75 -18.26 -17.07
N MET A 17 13.65 -17.99 -18.02
CA MET A 17 15.00 -17.50 -17.73
C MET A 17 14.94 -16.19 -16.94
N ALA A 18 14.07 -15.26 -17.30
CA ALA A 18 13.89 -14.01 -16.55
C ALA A 18 13.36 -14.26 -15.12
N ALA A 19 12.45 -15.22 -14.94
CA ALA A 19 11.96 -15.64 -13.63
C ALA A 19 13.05 -16.26 -12.75
N LEU A 20 14.04 -16.91 -13.36
CA LEU A 20 15.25 -17.40 -12.68
C LEU A 20 16.27 -16.28 -12.38
N GLY A 21 16.03 -15.05 -12.85
CA GLY A 21 16.94 -13.92 -12.72
C GLY A 21 17.95 -13.77 -13.85
N GLU A 22 17.89 -14.63 -14.87
CA GLU A 22 18.84 -14.66 -15.98
C GLU A 22 18.48 -13.65 -17.06
N LYS A 23 19.51 -12.99 -17.59
CA LYS A 23 19.39 -12.04 -18.69
C LYS A 23 20.20 -12.50 -19.90
N PRO A 24 19.71 -12.28 -21.12
CA PRO A 24 20.48 -12.64 -22.30
C PRO A 24 21.74 -11.76 -22.36
N VAL A 25 22.88 -12.40 -22.56
CA VAL A 25 24.15 -11.71 -22.85
C VAL A 25 24.10 -11.08 -24.23
N LYS A 26 23.46 -11.79 -25.19
CA LYS A 26 23.26 -11.30 -26.55
C LYS A 26 21.91 -11.73 -27.07
N SER A 27 21.26 -10.84 -27.82
CA SER A 27 20.03 -11.14 -28.54
C SER A 27 20.28 -11.06 -30.05
N PHE A 28 19.77 -12.05 -30.76
CA PHE A 28 19.65 -12.13 -32.20
C PHE A 28 18.16 -12.09 -32.54
N GLU A 29 17.79 -12.17 -33.83
CA GLU A 29 16.39 -12.11 -34.28
C GLU A 29 15.52 -13.17 -33.58
N ASP A 30 15.87 -14.44 -33.75
CA ASP A 30 15.12 -15.59 -33.22
C ASP A 30 15.87 -16.38 -32.13
N MET A 31 16.99 -15.85 -31.65
CA MET A 31 17.87 -16.54 -30.71
C MET A 31 18.39 -15.60 -29.63
N LYS A 32 18.60 -16.14 -28.43
CA LYS A 32 19.17 -15.40 -27.31
C LYS A 32 20.24 -16.25 -26.62
N LEU A 33 21.39 -15.65 -26.38
CA LEU A 33 22.55 -16.28 -25.73
C LEU A 33 22.55 -15.96 -24.24
N TYR A 34 22.70 -16.98 -23.40
CA TYR A 34 22.68 -16.91 -21.94
C TYR A 34 23.84 -17.70 -21.33
N TYR A 35 24.16 -17.38 -20.07
CA TYR A 35 24.84 -18.34 -19.20
C TYR A 35 23.87 -19.47 -18.83
N ALA A 36 24.39 -20.69 -18.69
CA ALA A 36 23.58 -21.82 -18.28
C ALA A 36 23.15 -21.65 -16.80
N PRO A 37 21.85 -21.64 -16.47
CA PRO A 37 21.38 -21.24 -15.13
C PRO A 37 21.85 -22.18 -14.01
N GLN A 38 22.21 -23.42 -14.35
CA GLN A 38 22.67 -24.46 -13.42
C GLN A 38 24.19 -24.52 -13.24
N ARG A 39 24.97 -23.70 -13.96
CA ARG A 39 26.45 -23.68 -13.89
C ARG A 39 26.97 -22.25 -13.73
N ASP A 40 28.23 -22.16 -13.30
CA ASP A 40 28.97 -20.90 -13.22
C ASP A 40 30.09 -20.92 -14.27
N ASP A 41 29.69 -20.89 -15.54
CA ASP A 41 30.62 -20.95 -16.67
C ASP A 41 31.27 -19.58 -16.92
N PRO A 42 32.54 -19.53 -17.36
CA PRO A 42 33.20 -18.27 -17.71
C PRO A 42 32.62 -17.62 -18.97
N GLU A 43 32.03 -18.41 -19.87
CA GLU A 43 31.47 -17.97 -21.14
C GLU A 43 30.01 -18.42 -21.30
N PRO A 44 29.13 -17.59 -21.90
CA PRO A 44 27.75 -17.96 -22.13
C PRO A 44 27.66 -18.92 -23.33
N MET A 45 27.19 -20.14 -23.08
CA MET A 45 27.14 -21.21 -24.08
C MET A 45 25.72 -21.76 -24.32
N LEU A 46 24.71 -21.24 -23.61
CA LEU A 46 23.32 -21.65 -23.75
C LEU A 46 22.59 -20.73 -24.73
N VAL A 47 22.10 -21.29 -25.84
CA VAL A 47 21.27 -20.56 -26.81
C VAL A 47 19.81 -20.97 -26.68
N VAL A 48 18.93 -20.00 -26.48
CA VAL A 48 17.48 -20.17 -26.52
C VAL A 48 16.96 -19.71 -27.88
N ASN A 49 16.32 -20.60 -28.63
CA ASN A 49 15.59 -20.28 -29.85
C ASN A 49 14.15 -19.88 -29.49
N THR A 50 13.77 -18.64 -29.78
CA THR A 50 12.46 -18.09 -29.41
C THR A 50 11.35 -18.57 -30.32
N SER A 51 11.66 -18.96 -31.56
CA SER A 51 10.68 -19.43 -32.55
C SER A 51 10.24 -20.88 -32.26
N THR A 52 11.16 -21.72 -31.79
CA THR A 52 10.86 -23.12 -31.44
C THR A 52 10.64 -23.35 -29.95
N ASN A 53 10.92 -22.34 -29.11
CA ASN A 53 10.88 -22.41 -27.66
C ASN A 53 11.74 -23.56 -27.08
N LYS A 54 12.93 -23.76 -27.66
CA LYS A 54 13.92 -24.77 -27.23
C LYS A 54 15.26 -24.12 -26.91
N TRP A 55 16.06 -24.78 -26.08
CA TRP A 55 17.44 -24.39 -25.82
C TRP A 55 18.43 -25.42 -26.37
N TYR A 56 19.65 -24.97 -26.61
CA TYR A 56 20.81 -25.79 -26.94
C TYR A 56 22.03 -25.27 -26.17
N ASP A 57 22.76 -26.16 -25.51
CA ASP A 57 23.96 -25.85 -24.72
C ASP A 57 25.21 -26.35 -25.44
N TYR A 58 26.01 -25.42 -25.97
CA TYR A 58 27.25 -25.74 -26.67
C TYR A 58 28.31 -26.40 -25.77
N ALA A 59 28.21 -26.26 -24.44
CA ALA A 59 29.19 -26.88 -23.53
C ALA A 59 28.93 -28.37 -23.30
N THR A 60 27.67 -28.81 -23.36
CA THR A 60 27.26 -30.20 -23.09
C THR A 60 26.72 -30.94 -24.31
N ASP A 61 26.51 -30.22 -25.42
CA ASP A 61 25.85 -30.73 -26.62
C ASP A 61 24.41 -31.22 -26.33
N GLN A 62 23.75 -30.62 -25.33
CA GLN A 62 22.38 -30.94 -24.95
C GLN A 62 21.38 -29.95 -25.51
N THR A 63 20.16 -30.43 -25.75
CA THR A 63 19.01 -29.60 -26.13
C THR A 63 17.78 -30.04 -25.35
N GLY A 64 16.85 -29.12 -25.14
CA GLY A 64 15.62 -29.43 -24.46
C GLY A 64 14.59 -28.31 -24.54
N ASP A 65 13.48 -28.56 -23.86
CA ASP A 65 12.44 -27.57 -23.61
C ASP A 65 12.55 -27.00 -22.18
N ILE A 66 11.50 -26.30 -21.73
CA ILE A 66 11.42 -25.71 -20.39
C ILE A 66 11.47 -26.76 -19.27
N ILE A 67 10.92 -27.96 -19.48
CA ILE A 67 10.91 -29.04 -18.49
C ILE A 67 12.33 -29.57 -18.31
N ASP A 68 13.04 -29.78 -19.43
CA ASP A 68 14.43 -30.24 -19.39
C ASP A 68 15.33 -29.21 -18.69
N LEU A 69 15.17 -27.92 -18.99
CA LEU A 69 15.96 -26.86 -18.36
C LEU A 69 15.67 -26.75 -16.86
N ALA A 70 14.38 -26.84 -16.48
CA ALA A 70 13.96 -26.85 -15.10
C ALA A 70 14.54 -28.04 -14.34
N ALA A 71 14.56 -29.23 -14.95
CA ALA A 71 15.16 -30.44 -14.37
C ALA A 71 16.67 -30.27 -14.12
N LEU A 72 17.38 -29.60 -15.02
CA LEU A 72 18.81 -29.29 -14.85
C LEU A 72 19.06 -28.26 -13.74
N LYS A 73 18.18 -27.28 -13.56
CA LYS A 73 18.35 -26.19 -12.59
C LYS A 73 17.85 -26.53 -11.19
N MET A 74 16.79 -27.32 -11.07
CA MET A 74 16.13 -27.53 -9.79
C MET A 74 17.07 -28.21 -8.77
N ASN A 75 16.95 -27.83 -7.51
CA ASN A 75 17.60 -28.57 -6.43
C ASN A 75 16.76 -29.83 -6.13
N PRO A 76 17.28 -31.05 -6.34
CA PRO A 76 16.52 -32.29 -6.12
C PRO A 76 16.16 -32.52 -4.65
N ALA A 77 16.81 -31.84 -3.70
CA ALA A 77 16.42 -31.88 -2.29
C ALA A 77 15.15 -31.07 -1.99
N LEU A 78 14.75 -30.16 -2.88
CA LEU A 78 13.60 -29.25 -2.71
C LEU A 78 12.46 -29.54 -3.68
N TYR A 79 12.77 -30.08 -4.86
CA TYR A 79 11.79 -30.36 -5.91
C TYR A 79 11.94 -31.78 -6.42
N MET A 80 10.82 -32.51 -6.48
CA MET A 80 10.74 -33.85 -7.07
C MET A 80 10.25 -33.82 -8.51
N ASN A 81 9.57 -32.74 -8.90
CA ASN A 81 9.00 -32.55 -10.23
C ASN A 81 9.40 -31.18 -10.79
N PRO A 82 10.00 -31.12 -12.00
CA PRO A 82 10.31 -29.86 -12.68
C PRO A 82 9.08 -28.95 -12.87
N HIS A 83 7.87 -29.51 -12.97
CA HIS A 83 6.64 -28.74 -13.10
C HIS A 83 6.42 -27.83 -11.88
N ASP A 84 6.61 -28.34 -10.67
CA ASP A 84 6.43 -27.57 -9.44
C ASP A 84 7.44 -26.43 -9.34
N PHE A 85 8.69 -26.70 -9.77
CA PHE A 85 9.74 -25.69 -9.85
C PHE A 85 9.36 -24.57 -10.82
N ILE A 86 8.90 -24.91 -12.03
CA ILE A 86 8.47 -23.94 -13.04
C ILE A 86 7.31 -23.09 -12.50
N LEU A 87 6.26 -23.73 -11.97
CA LEU A 87 5.07 -23.04 -11.51
C LEU A 87 5.37 -22.08 -10.35
N LYS A 88 6.25 -22.45 -9.42
CA LYS A 88 6.65 -21.56 -8.33
C LYS A 88 7.30 -20.29 -8.87
N TYR A 89 8.37 -20.44 -9.65
CA TYR A 89 9.16 -19.29 -10.12
C TYR A 89 8.37 -18.40 -11.08
N MET A 90 7.57 -18.99 -11.96
CA MET A 90 6.74 -18.22 -12.90
C MET A 90 5.65 -17.41 -12.18
N ASN A 91 5.03 -17.98 -11.14
CA ASN A 91 4.02 -17.27 -10.36
C ASN A 91 4.61 -16.19 -9.45
N GLU A 92 5.76 -16.45 -8.83
CA GLU A 92 6.50 -15.44 -8.05
C GLU A 92 6.96 -14.28 -8.94
N TYR A 93 7.44 -14.58 -10.15
CA TYR A 93 7.83 -13.57 -11.12
C TYR A 93 6.64 -12.70 -11.58
N GLU A 94 5.49 -13.32 -11.85
CA GLU A 94 4.27 -12.59 -12.22
C GLU A 94 3.78 -11.70 -11.06
N GLN A 95 3.82 -12.19 -9.83
CA GLN A 95 3.51 -11.40 -8.64
C GLN A 95 4.49 -10.22 -8.46
N GLY A 96 5.78 -10.44 -8.69
CA GLY A 96 6.80 -9.39 -8.64
C GLY A 96 6.57 -8.29 -9.68
N LYS A 97 6.13 -8.66 -10.89
CA LYS A 97 5.71 -7.70 -11.93
C LYS A 97 4.48 -6.90 -11.49
N GLU A 98 3.48 -7.55 -10.90
CA GLU A 98 2.27 -6.90 -10.38
C GLU A 98 2.61 -5.89 -9.27
N LEU A 99 3.44 -6.28 -8.29
CA LEU A 99 3.90 -5.39 -7.21
C LEU A 99 4.68 -4.20 -7.76
N SER A 100 5.61 -4.44 -8.71
CA SER A 100 6.36 -3.37 -9.36
C SER A 100 5.46 -2.41 -10.14
N ALA A 101 4.45 -2.93 -10.82
CA ALA A 101 3.46 -2.13 -11.54
C ALA A 101 2.60 -1.30 -10.57
N MET A 102 2.22 -1.85 -9.41
CA MET A 102 1.48 -1.11 -8.37
C MET A 102 2.28 0.08 -7.84
N VAL A 103 3.58 -0.09 -7.60
CA VAL A 103 4.48 0.99 -7.16
C VAL A 103 4.63 2.07 -8.24
N ARG A 104 4.66 1.68 -9.52
CA ARG A 104 4.83 2.60 -10.65
C ARG A 104 3.55 3.24 -11.15
N ARG A 105 2.38 2.82 -10.67
CA ARG A 105 1.14 3.56 -10.98
C ARG A 105 1.33 4.97 -10.44
N PRO A 106 1.19 6.02 -11.27
CA PRO A 106 1.06 7.36 -10.73
C PRO A 106 -0.16 7.30 -9.81
N GLN A 107 0.11 7.33 -8.49
CA GLN A 107 -0.92 7.63 -7.52
C GLN A 107 -1.51 8.93 -8.01
N GLN A 108 -2.79 8.93 -8.41
CA GLN A 108 -3.43 10.16 -8.85
C GLN A 108 -3.12 11.18 -7.76
N PRO A 109 -2.53 12.35 -8.10
CA PRO A 109 -2.46 13.41 -7.12
C PRO A 109 -3.91 13.68 -6.77
N THR A 110 -4.33 13.25 -5.58
CA THR A 110 -5.53 13.78 -4.99
C THR A 110 -5.21 15.26 -4.87
N ILE A 111 -5.75 16.08 -5.78
CA ILE A 111 -5.64 17.52 -5.71
C ILE A 111 -6.51 17.91 -4.52
N ILE A 112 -5.96 17.76 -3.32
CA ILE A 112 -6.58 18.21 -2.10
C ILE A 112 -6.19 19.68 -2.04
N ASN A 113 -7.14 20.54 -2.40
CA ASN A 113 -7.01 21.99 -2.29
C ASN A 113 -7.13 22.40 -0.80
N LEU A 114 -6.29 21.83 0.04
CA LEU A 114 -6.20 22.09 1.48
C LEU A 114 -4.94 22.91 1.74
N ASP A 115 -5.12 24.12 2.25
CA ASP A 115 -4.00 24.91 2.76
C ASP A 115 -3.58 24.35 4.12
N ILE A 116 -2.71 23.33 4.10
CA ILE A 116 -2.29 22.57 5.28
C ILE A 116 -1.75 23.49 6.39
N LYS A 117 -1.11 24.62 6.03
CA LYS A 117 -0.58 25.58 7.00
C LYS A 117 -1.68 26.30 7.80
N LYS A 118 -2.91 26.32 7.29
CA LYS A 118 -4.07 26.94 7.95
C LYS A 118 -4.91 25.95 8.76
N VAL A 119 -4.63 24.66 8.68
CA VAL A 119 -5.36 23.64 9.46
C VAL A 119 -5.13 23.89 10.95
N LYS A 120 -6.23 23.99 11.70
CA LYS A 120 -6.16 24.12 13.16
C LYS A 120 -5.85 22.76 13.78
N LEU A 121 -4.91 22.73 14.73
CA LEU A 121 -4.53 21.50 15.41
C LEU A 121 -5.71 20.87 16.15
N THR A 122 -6.67 21.66 16.64
CA THR A 122 -7.90 21.14 17.24
C THR A 122 -8.78 20.38 16.24
N ASP A 123 -8.88 20.87 15.01
CA ASP A 123 -9.62 20.18 13.94
C ASP A 123 -8.89 18.91 13.52
N PHE A 124 -7.56 18.98 13.44
CA PHE A 124 -6.73 17.81 13.18
C PHE A 124 -6.87 16.74 14.27
N MET A 125 -6.92 17.13 15.56
CA MET A 125 -7.20 16.21 16.66
C MET A 125 -8.59 15.59 16.56
N LYS A 126 -9.60 16.36 16.14
CA LYS A 126 -10.93 15.83 15.85
C LYS A 126 -10.89 14.80 14.71
N ALA A 127 -10.15 15.08 13.64
CA ALA A 127 -9.96 14.15 12.54
C ALA A 127 -9.30 12.83 12.97
N LEU A 128 -8.35 12.90 13.91
CA LEU A 128 -7.72 11.73 14.55
C LEU A 128 -8.64 11.00 15.56
N GLY A 129 -9.91 11.41 15.67
CA GLY A 129 -10.90 10.78 16.55
C GLY A 129 -11.00 11.37 17.96
N GLN A 130 -10.29 12.45 18.27
CA GLN A 130 -10.39 13.16 19.56
C GLN A 130 -11.25 14.43 19.41
N GLU A 131 -12.56 14.27 19.43
CA GLU A 131 -13.50 15.36 19.14
C GLU A 131 -13.44 16.52 20.14
N HIS A 132 -13.17 16.22 21.40
CA HIS A 132 -13.13 17.19 22.49
C HIS A 132 -11.84 17.04 23.30
N PRO A 133 -11.29 18.16 23.80
CA PRO A 133 -10.16 18.10 24.73
C PRO A 133 -10.60 17.43 26.04
N VAL A 134 -9.66 16.77 26.71
CA VAL A 134 -9.84 16.22 28.05
C VAL A 134 -10.06 17.34 29.07
N ALA A 135 -9.39 18.48 28.88
CA ALA A 135 -9.56 19.68 29.69
C ALA A 135 -9.22 20.95 28.89
N ALA A 136 -9.76 22.09 29.31
CA ALA A 136 -9.49 23.38 28.68
C ALA A 136 -9.21 24.44 29.75
N ASP A 137 -8.25 25.32 29.47
CA ASP A 137 -7.90 26.46 30.30
C ASP A 137 -7.58 27.67 29.42
N GLY A 138 -8.48 28.65 29.38
CA GLY A 138 -8.38 29.80 28.46
C GLY A 138 -8.22 29.35 27.00
N ASN A 139 -7.08 29.70 26.40
CA ASN A 139 -6.71 29.36 25.02
C ASN A 139 -5.97 28.01 24.89
N LEU A 140 -5.81 27.29 26.00
CA LEU A 140 -5.16 25.98 26.03
C LEU A 140 -6.20 24.87 25.98
N ARG A 141 -5.89 23.83 25.20
CA ARG A 141 -6.70 22.62 25.05
C ARG A 141 -5.81 21.42 25.33
N ILE A 142 -6.18 20.63 26.33
CA ILE A 142 -5.42 19.47 26.79
C ILE A 142 -6.03 18.22 26.14
N TYR A 143 -5.22 17.48 25.39
CA TYR A 143 -5.61 16.28 24.67
C TYR A 143 -4.72 15.10 25.08
N ASN A 144 -5.20 13.89 24.77
CA ASN A 144 -4.35 12.72 24.86
C ASN A 144 -3.32 12.75 23.71
N VAL A 145 -2.05 12.47 24.01
CA VAL A 145 -1.02 12.38 22.96
C VAL A 145 -1.38 11.29 21.95
N PRO A 146 -1.46 11.59 20.65
CA PRO A 146 -1.99 10.64 19.67
C PRO A 146 -0.96 9.62 19.16
N TYR A 147 0.31 9.74 19.57
CA TYR A 147 1.44 8.89 19.13
C TYR A 147 2.01 7.97 20.23
N ASP A 148 1.49 8.02 21.46
CA ASP A 148 1.92 7.12 22.55
C ASP A 148 1.00 5.89 22.62
N ALA A 149 1.56 4.72 22.93
CA ALA A 149 0.81 3.47 23.03
C ALA A 149 -0.17 3.46 24.22
N ASN A 150 0.12 4.26 25.25
CA ASN A 150 -0.77 4.53 26.38
C ASN A 150 -1.04 6.04 26.45
N PRO A 151 -2.03 6.55 25.68
CA PRO A 151 -2.28 7.98 25.54
C PRO A 151 -2.64 8.62 26.88
N GLY A 152 -1.81 9.55 27.36
CA GLY A 152 -2.10 10.39 28.53
C GLY A 152 -2.44 11.83 28.13
N PRO A 153 -3.17 12.59 28.96
CA PRO A 153 -3.60 13.96 28.67
C PRO A 153 -2.45 14.97 28.88
N THR A 154 -1.34 14.76 28.17
CA THR A 154 -0.10 15.54 28.35
C THR A 154 0.15 16.50 27.20
N MET A 155 -0.60 16.39 26.10
CA MET A 155 -0.52 17.29 24.96
C MET A 155 -1.35 18.54 25.21
N VAL A 156 -0.72 19.70 25.14
CA VAL A 156 -1.35 21.01 25.29
C VAL A 156 -1.28 21.75 23.96
N ILE A 157 -2.43 22.04 23.37
CA ILE A 157 -2.57 22.86 22.16
C ILE A 157 -2.95 24.28 22.56
N ASN A 158 -2.21 25.28 22.07
CA ASN A 158 -2.59 26.69 22.15
C ASN A 158 -3.38 27.10 20.89
N THR A 159 -4.63 27.51 21.07
CA THR A 159 -5.53 27.85 19.95
C THR A 159 -5.21 29.16 19.26
N GLU A 160 -4.48 30.08 19.90
CA GLU A 160 -4.04 31.35 19.32
C GLU A 160 -2.84 31.14 18.40
N THR A 161 -1.81 30.45 18.89
CA THR A 161 -0.57 30.22 18.13
C THR A 161 -0.67 29.02 17.19
N ASN A 162 -1.67 28.15 17.38
CA ASN A 162 -1.82 26.88 16.67
C ASN A 162 -0.57 25.98 16.79
N LEU A 163 0.02 25.97 17.99
CA LEU A 163 1.17 25.14 18.35
C LEU A 163 0.78 24.19 19.48
N TRP A 164 1.46 23.05 19.54
CA TRP A 164 1.30 22.07 20.61
C TRP A 164 2.61 21.84 21.37
N ARG A 165 2.48 21.36 22.60
CA ARG A 165 3.59 20.85 23.41
C ARG A 165 3.12 19.66 24.23
N ASP A 166 3.91 18.60 24.25
CA ASP A 166 3.74 17.49 25.18
C ASP A 166 4.57 17.73 26.44
N THR A 167 3.87 17.80 27.57
CA THR A 167 4.47 18.05 28.89
C THR A 167 5.28 16.87 29.41
N LYS A 168 5.09 15.66 28.87
CA LYS A 168 5.81 14.44 29.27
C LYS A 168 7.09 14.23 28.46
N SER A 169 7.01 14.19 27.13
CA SER A 169 8.19 13.99 26.27
C SER A 169 9.00 15.26 26.04
N GLY A 170 8.38 16.43 26.18
CA GLY A 170 8.97 17.71 25.81
C GLY A 170 8.88 18.05 24.32
N ALA A 171 8.32 17.17 23.48
CA ALA A 171 8.07 17.43 22.07
C ALA A 171 7.10 18.61 21.89
N TYR A 172 7.26 19.36 20.81
CA TYR A 172 6.44 20.53 20.52
C TYR A 172 6.53 20.91 19.04
N GLY A 173 5.56 21.66 18.55
CA GLY A 173 5.62 22.19 17.19
C GLY A 173 4.26 22.55 16.61
N GLY A 174 4.20 22.60 15.28
CA GLY A 174 2.98 22.76 14.51
C GLY A 174 2.44 21.44 13.98
N ILE A 175 1.59 21.53 12.96
CA ILE A 175 0.93 20.35 12.36
C ILE A 175 1.91 19.39 11.68
N TYR A 176 2.99 19.89 11.09
CA TYR A 176 4.01 19.04 10.48
C TYR A 176 4.82 18.26 11.50
N ASP A 177 5.17 18.89 12.63
CA ASP A 177 5.87 18.23 13.72
C ASP A 177 4.99 17.14 14.35
N LEU A 178 3.69 17.42 14.52
CA LEU A 178 2.74 16.40 15.01
C LEU A 178 2.58 15.24 14.02
N ALA A 179 2.47 15.54 12.72
CA ALA A 179 2.38 14.51 11.69
C ALA A 179 3.67 13.67 11.60
N TYR A 180 4.83 14.28 11.85
CA TYR A 180 6.10 13.56 11.99
C TYR A 180 6.07 12.60 13.16
N GLU A 181 5.63 13.03 14.35
CA GLU A 181 5.53 12.14 15.53
C GLU A 181 4.57 10.96 15.29
N LEU A 182 3.51 11.16 14.51
CA LEU A 182 2.53 10.12 14.19
C LEU A 182 3.00 9.11 13.13
N THR A 183 3.80 9.57 12.16
CA THR A 183 4.15 8.76 10.97
C THR A 183 5.61 8.30 10.95
N GLY A 184 6.49 8.97 11.68
CA GLY A 184 7.95 8.83 11.59
C GLY A 184 8.54 9.30 10.25
N SER A 185 7.76 9.94 9.38
CA SER A 185 8.21 10.31 8.03
C SER A 185 8.84 11.70 8.00
N CYS A 186 10.05 11.80 7.48
CA CYS A 186 10.68 13.09 7.14
C CYS A 186 10.31 13.58 5.72
N ASN A 187 9.48 12.83 4.97
CA ASN A 187 9.10 13.18 3.62
C ASN A 187 7.88 14.12 3.62
N MET A 188 8.09 15.35 3.16
CA MET A 188 7.05 16.38 3.12
C MET A 188 5.79 15.97 2.32
N SER A 189 5.95 15.19 1.25
CA SER A 189 4.80 14.72 0.46
C SER A 189 3.98 13.68 1.22
N GLU A 190 4.63 12.84 2.01
CA GLU A 190 3.94 11.86 2.86
C GLU A 190 3.22 12.54 4.02
N LEU A 191 3.87 13.51 4.68
CA LEU A 191 3.24 14.32 5.72
C LEU A 191 2.02 15.08 5.18
N ASN A 192 2.16 15.74 4.02
CA ASN A 192 1.05 16.45 3.38
C ASN A 192 -0.11 15.50 3.07
N ARG A 193 0.19 14.31 2.54
CA ARG A 193 -0.81 13.29 2.21
C ARG A 193 -1.51 12.78 3.45
N TYR A 194 -0.77 12.49 4.52
CA TYR A 194 -1.33 12.02 5.79
C TYR A 194 -2.29 13.06 6.38
N ILE A 195 -1.83 14.31 6.57
CA ILE A 195 -2.67 15.39 7.11
C ILE A 195 -3.94 15.58 6.28
N SER A 196 -3.80 15.60 4.96
CA SER A 196 -4.92 15.81 4.07
C SER A 196 -5.91 14.64 4.06
N SER A 197 -5.42 13.41 4.23
CA SER A 197 -6.25 12.20 4.35
C SER A 197 -7.12 12.27 5.59
N GLU A 198 -6.52 12.52 6.76
CA GLU A 198 -7.25 12.63 8.03
C GLU A 198 -8.29 13.76 7.97
N MET A 199 -7.89 14.94 7.50
CA MET A 199 -8.80 16.08 7.37
C MET A 199 -9.96 15.83 6.39
N SER A 200 -9.76 15.02 5.35
CA SER A 200 -10.82 14.64 4.41
C SER A 200 -11.88 13.73 5.03
N VAL A 201 -11.53 12.95 6.05
CA VAL A 201 -12.49 12.14 6.82
C VAL A 201 -13.43 13.06 7.61
N LEU A 202 -12.89 14.12 8.20
CA LEU A 202 -13.64 15.10 8.99
C LEU A 202 -14.64 15.92 8.15
N GLU A 203 -14.29 16.31 6.93
CA GLU A 203 -15.23 17.04 6.07
C GLU A 203 -16.40 16.16 5.63
N LYS A 204 -16.14 14.88 5.32
CA LYS A 204 -17.19 13.92 4.95
C LYS A 204 -18.15 13.58 6.11
N SER A 205 -17.73 13.72 7.37
CA SER A 205 -18.62 13.54 8.52
C SER A 205 -19.50 14.77 8.75
N LYS A 206 -19.01 15.98 8.52
CA LYS A 206 -19.81 17.23 8.58
C LYS A 206 -20.94 17.26 7.54
N ASP A 207 -20.68 16.81 6.31
CA ASP A 207 -21.70 16.73 5.25
C ASP A 207 -22.84 15.75 5.56
N LYS A 208 -22.59 14.75 6.43
CA LYS A 208 -23.61 13.82 6.92
C LYS A 208 -24.40 14.40 8.09
N GLU A 209 -23.77 15.14 8.99
CA GLU A 209 -24.46 15.80 10.11
C GLU A 209 -25.40 16.92 9.65
N GLN A 210 -25.02 17.71 8.63
CA GLN A 210 -25.87 18.78 8.08
C GLN A 210 -27.14 18.29 7.34
N ASN A 211 -27.23 16.99 7.01
CA ASN A 211 -28.44 16.38 6.43
C ASN A 211 -29.40 15.81 7.49
N THR A 212 -29.17 16.08 8.78
CA THR A 212 -30.04 15.62 9.86
C THR A 212 -30.24 16.73 10.90
N GLU A 213 -31.08 17.73 10.58
CA GLU A 213 -31.76 18.52 11.62
C GLU A 213 -33.19 17.94 11.86
N PRO A 214 -33.68 17.93 13.12
CA PRO A 214 -34.84 17.16 13.53
C PRO A 214 -36.15 17.92 13.33
N ASP A 215 -37.10 17.29 12.65
CA ASP A 215 -38.48 17.77 12.51
C ASP A 215 -39.19 17.70 13.88
N LYS A 216 -39.17 18.82 14.61
CA LYS A 216 -40.08 19.05 15.74
C LYS A 216 -41.46 19.38 15.16
N GLN A 217 -42.31 18.37 15.01
CA GLN A 217 -43.76 18.59 14.94
C GLN A 217 -44.39 18.37 16.30
N GLU A 218 -44.94 19.47 16.81
CA GLU A 218 -45.86 19.57 17.94
C GLU A 218 -47.05 18.61 17.73
N GLN A 219 -47.32 17.76 18.71
CA GLN A 219 -48.61 17.07 18.81
C GLN A 219 -49.54 17.92 19.68
N GLU A 220 -50.55 18.53 19.06
CA GLU A 220 -51.73 19.04 19.76
C GLU A 220 -52.51 17.89 20.44
N PRO A 221 -53.08 18.09 21.65
CA PRO A 221 -53.85 17.07 22.34
C PRO A 221 -55.29 16.99 21.83
N ASP A 222 -55.71 15.79 21.45
CA ASP A 222 -57.07 15.48 20.98
C ASP A 222 -58.11 15.59 22.11
N LYS A 223 -59.23 16.27 21.83
CA LYS A 223 -60.32 16.59 22.77
C LYS A 223 -61.25 15.39 22.97
N PRO A 224 -61.69 15.04 24.19
CA PRO A 224 -62.74 14.05 24.38
C PRO A 224 -64.14 14.65 24.20
N GLN A 225 -64.91 14.18 23.21
CA GLN A 225 -66.33 14.50 23.07
C GLN A 225 -67.19 13.70 24.08
N ARG A 226 -67.76 14.41 25.06
CA ARG A 226 -68.89 13.94 25.88
C ARG A 226 -70.17 13.89 25.03
N LYS A 227 -70.89 12.78 25.05
CA LYS A 227 -72.33 12.73 24.75
C LYS A 227 -73.08 12.28 25.99
N MET A 228 -73.76 13.23 26.63
CA MET A 228 -74.88 12.98 27.53
C MET A 228 -76.08 12.51 26.71
N ARG A 229 -76.84 11.55 27.23
CA ARG A 229 -78.22 11.32 26.79
C ARG A 229 -79.13 11.46 28.01
N LEU A 230 -80.21 12.21 27.79
CA LEU A 230 -81.33 12.51 28.68
C LEU A 230 -81.89 11.26 29.37
#